data_AF-A0A128F6E7-F1
#
_entry.id   AF-A0A128F6E7-F1
#
_cell.length_a   1.000
_cell.length_b   1.000
_cell.length_c   1.000
_cell.angle_alpha   90.00
_cell.angle_beta   90.00
_cell.angle_gamma   90.00
#
_symmetry.space_group_name_H-M   'P 1'
#
loop_
_entity.id
_entity.type
_entity.pdbx_description
1 polymer ?
#
loop_
_entity_poly.entity_id
_entity_poly.type
_entity_poly.pdbx_seq_one_letter_code
_entity_poly.pdbx_strand_id
1 'polypeptide(L)'
;MHFNNEELGKLEDRYRAKLINSLSGFKSANLIGTTDGKGNHNLAIVSSVFHIGANPPLVGMIMRPHTVTRDTLENILELGEYTINQVNADIWKESHQTSARYEQLVSEFAEAGLTPEWLDGVKAPFVAESRLKYSLLLRQSQTLEINGTVLVIGEINNVLVEDDVIANDGYIDIEALETVAVSGLDSYHVTNRLGRLSYAKPDKKPDVID
;
A
#
# COMPACT_ATOMS: atom_id res chain seq x y z
N MET A 1 -29.04 -5.20 -12.54
CA MET A 1 -28.24 -4.46 -13.53
C MET A 1 -27.08 -5.36 -13.94
N HIS A 2 -26.73 -5.41 -15.22
CA HIS A 2 -25.68 -6.27 -15.76
C HIS A 2 -24.85 -5.44 -16.75
N PHE A 3 -23.53 -5.63 -16.75
CA PHE A 3 -22.61 -5.02 -17.71
C PHE A 3 -21.76 -6.12 -18.34
N ASN A 4 -21.83 -6.29 -19.66
CA ASN A 4 -20.88 -7.09 -20.42
C ASN A 4 -19.68 -6.24 -20.91
N ASN A 5 -18.70 -6.88 -21.54
CA ASN A 5 -17.49 -6.19 -22.01
C ASN A 5 -17.78 -5.05 -23.01
N GLU A 6 -18.75 -5.23 -23.91
CA GLU A 6 -19.13 -4.20 -24.88
C GLU A 6 -19.79 -3.00 -24.19
N GLU A 7 -20.67 -3.27 -23.23
CA GLU A 7 -21.33 -2.24 -22.41
C GLU A 7 -20.31 -1.48 -21.57
N LEU A 8 -19.35 -2.18 -20.95
CA LEU A 8 -18.26 -1.55 -20.22
C LEU A 8 -17.39 -0.66 -21.11
N GLY A 9 -17.08 -1.10 -22.33
CA GLY A 9 -16.29 -0.32 -23.30
C GLY A 9 -16.96 0.97 -23.78
N LYS A 10 -18.29 1.08 -23.66
CA LYS A 10 -19.07 2.27 -24.04
C LYS A 10 -19.25 3.30 -22.92
N LEU A 11 -18.90 2.94 -21.69
CA LEU A 11 -18.99 3.86 -20.55
C LEU A 11 -18.02 5.04 -20.71
N GLU A 12 -18.39 6.21 -20.21
CA GLU A 12 -17.48 7.35 -20.12
C GLU A 12 -16.25 7.00 -19.26
N ASP A 13 -15.08 7.53 -19.62
CA ASP A 13 -13.79 7.10 -19.07
C ASP A 13 -13.71 7.23 -17.53
N ARG A 14 -14.12 8.37 -16.96
CA ARG A 14 -14.11 8.58 -15.50
C ARG A 14 -15.13 7.70 -14.80
N TYR A 15 -16.33 7.56 -15.36
CA TYR A 15 -17.36 6.65 -14.84
C TYR A 15 -16.86 5.21 -14.83
N ARG A 16 -16.29 4.74 -15.93
CA ARG A 16 -15.69 3.41 -16.07
C ARG A 16 -14.57 3.20 -15.07
N ALA A 17 -13.67 4.17 -14.91
CA ALA A 17 -12.59 4.10 -13.94
C ALA A 17 -13.10 3.94 -12.50
N LYS A 18 -14.09 4.75 -12.09
CA LYS A 18 -14.70 4.64 -10.74
C LYS A 18 -15.41 3.30 -10.55
N LEU A 19 -16.19 2.87 -11.54
CA LEU A 19 -16.90 1.59 -11.50
C LEU A 19 -15.92 0.42 -11.35
N ILE A 20 -14.94 0.30 -12.24
CA ILE A 20 -14.00 -0.82 -12.26
C ILE A 20 -13.14 -0.85 -10.99
N ASN A 21 -12.64 0.29 -10.52
CA ASN A 21 -11.85 0.33 -9.27
C ASN A 21 -12.67 0.02 -8.02
N SER A 22 -14.01 0.08 -8.09
CA SER A 22 -14.88 -0.31 -6.97
C SER A 22 -15.07 -1.83 -6.87
N LEU A 23 -14.85 -2.58 -7.97
CA LEU A 23 -15.20 -4.00 -8.03
C LEU A 23 -14.31 -4.91 -7.16
N SER A 24 -13.08 -4.49 -6.83
CA SER A 24 -12.18 -5.30 -6.00
C SER A 24 -12.52 -5.28 -4.52
N GLY A 25 -13.51 -4.47 -4.11
CA GLY A 25 -13.83 -4.22 -2.71
C GLY A 25 -12.78 -3.36 -2.01
N PHE A 26 -12.62 -3.58 -0.70
CA PHE A 26 -11.62 -2.91 0.12
C PHE A 26 -10.20 -3.27 -0.33
N LYS A 27 -9.36 -2.24 -0.35
CA LYS A 27 -7.95 -2.27 -0.68
C LYS A 27 -7.17 -1.74 0.52
N SER A 28 -5.93 -2.18 0.65
CA SER A 28 -5.00 -1.60 1.61
C SER A 28 -4.73 -0.13 1.25
N ALA A 29 -4.39 0.70 2.24
CA ALA A 29 -3.97 2.08 2.05
C ALA A 29 -2.56 2.24 2.59
N ASN A 30 -1.59 2.47 1.71
CA ASN A 30 -0.18 2.51 2.11
C ASN A 30 0.55 3.67 1.46
N LEU A 31 1.48 4.26 2.20
CA LEU A 31 2.46 5.21 1.70
C LEU A 31 3.78 4.52 1.41
N ILE A 32 4.33 4.76 0.22
CA ILE A 32 5.61 4.21 -0.23
C ILE A 32 6.70 5.25 -0.08
N GLY A 33 7.58 5.06 0.90
CA GLY A 33 8.73 5.93 1.13
C GLY A 33 9.92 5.45 0.30
N THR A 34 10.53 6.37 -0.45
CA THR A 34 11.68 6.08 -1.31
C THR A 34 12.69 7.22 -1.28
N THR A 35 13.91 6.93 -1.72
CA THR A 35 14.97 7.93 -1.90
C THR A 35 15.56 7.76 -3.31
N ASP A 36 15.99 8.84 -3.94
CA ASP A 36 16.75 8.79 -5.19
C ASP A 36 18.26 8.61 -4.93
N GLY A 37 19.06 8.41 -5.98
CA GLY A 37 20.52 8.31 -5.89
C GLY A 37 21.24 9.57 -5.38
N LYS A 38 20.53 10.68 -5.14
CA LYS A 38 21.07 11.97 -4.68
C LYS A 38 20.64 12.32 -3.24
N GLY A 39 19.82 11.47 -2.60
CA GLY A 39 19.32 11.69 -1.25
C GLY A 39 18.00 12.47 -1.16
N ASN A 40 17.34 12.75 -2.29
CA ASN A 40 16.00 13.32 -2.30
C ASN A 40 14.99 12.21 -1.97
N HIS A 41 14.03 12.48 -1.10
CA HIS A 41 13.05 11.50 -0.66
C HIS A 41 11.65 11.82 -1.17
N ASN A 42 10.97 10.78 -1.65
CA ASN A 42 9.62 10.85 -2.20
C ASN A 42 8.65 9.99 -1.38
N LEU A 43 7.39 10.39 -1.42
CA LEU A 43 6.30 9.67 -0.77
C LEU A 43 5.09 9.58 -1.70
N ALA A 44 4.55 8.38 -1.89
CA ALA A 44 3.37 8.19 -2.71
C ALA A 44 2.38 7.21 -2.08
N ILE A 45 1.10 7.57 -2.07
CA ILE A 45 0.03 6.66 -1.68
C ILE A 45 -0.26 5.63 -2.78
N VAL A 46 -0.40 4.37 -2.38
CA VAL A 46 -0.80 3.24 -3.22
C VAL A 46 -1.88 2.40 -2.53
N SER A 47 -2.77 1.83 -3.33
CA SER A 47 -3.84 0.95 -2.87
C SER A 47 -3.76 -0.46 -3.46
N SER A 48 -2.57 -0.86 -3.91
CA SER A 48 -2.34 -2.10 -4.66
C SER A 48 -1.40 -3.06 -3.94
N VAL A 49 -1.11 -2.83 -2.65
CA VAL A 49 -0.24 -3.72 -1.85
C VAL A 49 -1.00 -4.99 -1.48
N PHE A 50 -0.40 -6.14 -1.72
CA PHE A 50 -0.94 -7.47 -1.38
C PHE A 50 0.16 -8.44 -0.93
N HIS A 51 -0.23 -9.43 -0.12
CA HIS A 51 0.64 -10.50 0.35
C HIS A 51 0.98 -11.50 -0.77
N ILE A 52 2.24 -11.90 -0.88
CA ILE A 52 2.70 -12.93 -1.82
C ILE A 52 3.07 -14.23 -1.08
N GLY A 53 3.83 -14.13 0.00
CA GLY A 53 4.35 -15.29 0.73
C GLY A 53 4.87 -14.92 2.10
N ALA A 54 4.83 -15.88 3.04
CA ALA A 54 5.34 -15.69 4.39
C ALA A 54 6.75 -16.27 4.60
N ASN A 55 7.21 -17.15 3.70
CA ASN A 55 8.56 -17.72 3.75
C ASN A 55 9.10 -17.95 2.31
N PRO A 56 9.98 -17.06 1.80
CA PRO A 56 10.39 -15.79 2.40
C PRO A 56 9.22 -14.79 2.51
N PRO A 57 9.31 -13.76 3.38
CA PRO A 57 8.24 -12.79 3.58
C PRO A 57 8.18 -11.79 2.42
N LEU A 58 7.28 -12.05 1.46
CA LEU A 58 7.16 -11.29 0.22
C LEU A 58 5.84 -10.52 0.14
N VAL A 59 5.94 -9.28 -0.35
CA VAL A 59 4.81 -8.38 -0.61
C VAL A 59 4.91 -7.85 -2.04
N GLY A 60 3.76 -7.78 -2.71
CA GLY A 60 3.62 -7.25 -4.06
C GLY A 60 2.87 -5.92 -4.08
N MET A 61 3.19 -5.07 -5.06
CA MET A 61 2.35 -3.93 -5.43
C MET A 61 2.34 -3.70 -6.94
N ILE A 62 1.25 -3.11 -7.44
CA ILE A 62 1.14 -2.71 -8.85
C ILE A 62 1.36 -1.21 -8.97
N MET A 63 2.38 -0.83 -9.75
CA MET A 63 2.69 0.55 -10.11
C MET A 63 2.16 0.87 -11.51
N ARG A 64 1.73 2.13 -11.69
CA ARG A 64 1.25 2.61 -13.00
C ARG A 64 2.39 2.63 -14.04
N PRO A 65 2.07 2.57 -15.35
CA PRO A 65 3.08 2.56 -16.41
C PRO A 65 4.03 3.78 -16.37
N HIS A 66 5.25 3.60 -16.88
CA HIS A 66 6.29 4.63 -17.05
C HIS A 66 6.00 5.69 -18.12
N THR A 67 4.74 5.87 -18.56
CA THR A 67 4.39 6.82 -19.63
C THR A 67 4.59 8.28 -19.22
N VAL A 68 4.83 8.54 -17.94
CA VAL A 68 5.25 9.80 -17.34
C VAL A 68 6.30 9.48 -16.26
N THR A 69 7.19 10.42 -15.94
CA THR A 69 8.18 10.27 -14.85
C THR A 69 7.48 9.88 -13.54
N ARG A 70 8.04 8.88 -12.86
CA ARG A 70 7.51 8.33 -11.60
C ARG A 70 8.65 8.12 -10.62
N ASP A 71 8.91 9.13 -9.82
CA ASP A 71 10.02 9.14 -8.87
C ASP A 71 10.03 7.88 -7.98
N THR A 72 8.88 7.48 -7.39
CA THR A 72 8.80 6.28 -6.56
C THR A 72 9.25 4.99 -7.26
N LEU A 73 8.82 4.74 -8.50
CA LEU A 73 9.15 3.49 -9.21
C LEU A 73 10.61 3.53 -9.68
N GLU A 74 11.07 4.68 -10.17
CA GLU A 74 12.45 4.88 -10.60
C GLU A 74 13.41 4.68 -9.42
N ASN A 75 13.12 5.29 -8.27
CA ASN A 75 13.86 5.13 -7.03
C ASN A 75 13.96 3.67 -6.59
N ILE A 76 12.84 2.92 -6.65
CA ILE A 76 12.83 1.49 -6.28
C ILE A 76 13.72 0.67 -7.22
N LEU A 77 13.64 0.91 -8.52
CA LEU A 77 14.42 0.17 -9.51
C LEU A 77 15.91 0.50 -9.44
N GLU A 78 16.26 1.75 -9.08
CA GLU A 78 17.64 2.20 -8.95
C GLU A 78 18.29 1.73 -7.64
N LEU A 79 17.64 1.98 -6.49
CA LEU A 79 18.24 1.72 -5.17
C LEU A 79 17.89 0.34 -4.60
N GLY A 80 16.78 -0.27 -5.03
CA GLY A 80 16.34 -1.57 -4.53
C GLY A 80 15.87 -1.58 -3.08
N GLU A 81 15.70 -0.42 -2.43
CA GLU A 81 15.24 -0.28 -1.05
C GLU A 81 14.07 0.72 -0.98
N TYR A 82 13.03 0.36 -0.24
CA TYR A 82 11.84 1.21 -0.03
C TYR A 82 11.11 0.83 1.27
N THR A 83 10.21 1.69 1.73
CA THR A 83 9.35 1.41 2.87
C THR A 83 7.89 1.35 2.45
N ILE A 84 7.11 0.54 3.18
CA ILE A 84 5.65 0.56 3.14
C ILE A 84 5.16 0.99 4.52
N ASN A 85 4.29 2.00 4.55
CA ASN A 85 3.77 2.61 5.77
C ASN A 85 2.24 2.58 5.71
N GLN A 86 1.59 1.89 6.64
CA GLN A 86 0.13 1.84 6.66
C GLN A 86 -0.45 3.19 7.03
N VAL A 87 -1.49 3.58 6.30
CA VAL A 87 -2.26 4.80 6.57
C VAL A 87 -3.23 4.52 7.71
N ASN A 88 -3.27 5.40 8.70
CA ASN A 88 -4.25 5.39 9.78
C ASN A 88 -5.27 6.54 9.66
N ALA A 89 -6.26 6.55 10.55
CA ALA A 89 -7.34 7.52 10.56
C ALA A 89 -6.92 8.98 10.81
N ASP A 90 -5.72 9.22 11.36
CA ASP A 90 -5.23 10.58 11.61
C ASP A 90 -4.57 11.20 10.38
N ILE A 91 -3.95 10.39 9.52
CA ILE A 91 -3.12 10.87 8.39
C ILE A 91 -3.73 10.64 7.01
N TRP A 92 -4.97 10.18 6.90
CA TRP A 92 -5.53 9.75 5.60
C TRP A 92 -5.65 10.88 4.57
N LYS A 93 -5.85 12.13 5.00
CA LYS A 93 -5.99 13.29 4.09
C LYS A 93 -4.63 13.72 3.55
N GLU A 94 -3.66 13.82 4.44
CA GLU A 94 -2.25 14.08 4.17
C GLU A 94 -1.71 13.00 3.25
N SER A 95 -2.04 11.74 3.54
CA SER A 95 -1.71 10.60 2.68
C SER A 95 -2.31 10.74 1.28
N HIS A 96 -3.57 11.16 1.17
CA HIS A 96 -4.21 11.41 -0.13
C HIS A 96 -3.51 12.52 -0.93
N GLN A 97 -3.06 13.57 -0.23
CA GLN A 97 -2.37 14.72 -0.83
C GLN A 97 -1.05 14.34 -1.53
N THR A 98 -0.37 13.28 -1.09
CA THR A 98 0.83 12.73 -1.78
C THR A 98 0.56 12.24 -3.20
N SER A 99 -0.70 12.06 -3.60
CA SER A 99 -1.06 11.69 -4.97
C SER A 99 -1.08 12.87 -5.96
N ALA A 100 -0.95 14.10 -5.46
CA ALA A 100 -0.87 15.30 -6.29
C ALA A 100 0.39 15.31 -7.16
N ARG A 101 0.39 16.13 -8.21
CA ARG A 101 1.55 16.28 -9.09
C ARG A 101 2.45 17.37 -8.56
N TYR A 102 3.54 16.98 -7.91
CA TYR A 102 4.60 17.88 -7.48
C TYR A 102 5.74 17.92 -8.51
N GLU A 103 6.60 18.93 -8.40
CA GLU A 103 7.83 19.00 -9.18
C GLU A 103 8.86 17.99 -8.63
N GLN A 104 9.75 17.48 -9.49
CA GLN A 104 10.67 16.39 -9.18
C GLN A 104 11.57 16.60 -7.94
N LEU A 105 11.84 17.85 -7.56
CA LEU A 105 12.69 18.19 -6.41
C LEU A 105 11.90 18.52 -5.14
N VAL A 106 10.57 18.45 -5.20
CA VAL A 106 9.69 18.76 -4.07
C VAL A 106 9.30 17.45 -3.40
N SER A 107 9.68 17.29 -2.13
CA SER A 107 9.32 16.11 -1.36
C SER A 107 7.85 16.16 -0.94
N GLU A 108 7.09 15.10 -1.25
CA GLU A 108 5.70 14.98 -0.84
C GLU A 108 5.54 14.91 0.69
N PHE A 109 6.58 14.52 1.44
CA PHE A 109 6.57 14.60 2.90
C PHE A 109 6.30 16.04 3.37
N ALA A 110 7.07 17.00 2.86
CA ALA A 110 6.95 18.40 3.25
C ALA A 110 5.60 18.99 2.83
N GLU A 111 5.15 18.70 1.60
CA GLU A 111 3.91 19.23 1.04
C GLU A 111 2.65 18.63 1.68
N ALA A 112 2.69 17.36 2.09
CA ALA A 112 1.60 16.70 2.79
C ALA A 112 1.61 16.97 4.30
N GLY A 113 2.69 17.52 4.85
CA GLY A 113 2.86 17.71 6.30
C GLY A 113 3.13 16.41 7.07
N LEU A 114 3.81 15.45 6.42
CA LEU A 114 4.21 14.17 7.01
C LEU A 114 5.72 14.17 7.32
N THR A 115 6.12 13.42 8.35
CA THR A 115 7.50 13.46 8.85
C THR A 115 8.29 12.24 8.38
N PRO A 116 9.44 12.43 7.69
CA PRO A 116 10.32 11.31 7.36
C PRO A 116 11.04 10.79 8.63
N GLU A 117 10.98 9.49 8.85
CA GLU A 117 11.68 8.79 9.92
C GLU A 117 12.72 7.83 9.34
N TRP A 118 13.92 7.78 9.93
CA TRP A 118 15.02 6.96 9.43
C TRP A 118 15.40 5.89 10.43
N LEU A 119 15.60 4.66 9.94
CA LEU A 119 16.16 3.56 10.70
C LEU A 119 17.60 3.30 10.24
N ASP A 120 18.52 3.15 11.19
CA ASP A 120 19.91 2.84 10.89
C ASP A 120 20.02 1.59 9.99
N GLY A 121 20.71 1.76 8.85
CA GLY A 121 20.91 0.71 7.87
C GLY A 121 19.79 0.56 6.80
N VAL A 122 18.74 1.38 6.86
CA VAL A 122 17.69 1.44 5.82
C VAL A 122 17.85 2.72 4.99
N LYS A 123 17.91 2.62 3.66
CA LYS A 123 18.16 3.76 2.76
C LYS A 123 16.91 4.52 2.30
N ALA A 124 15.74 4.11 2.78
CA ALA A 124 14.46 4.73 2.47
C ALA A 124 13.77 5.23 3.74
N PRO A 125 13.10 6.39 3.71
CA PRO A 125 12.43 6.93 4.87
C PRO A 125 11.13 6.18 5.16
N PHE A 126 10.85 6.01 6.44
CA PHE A 126 9.52 5.69 6.96
C PHE A 126 8.69 6.96 7.14
N VAL A 127 7.40 6.80 7.42
CA VAL A 127 6.50 7.87 7.86
C VAL A 127 6.37 7.79 9.37
N ALA A 128 6.78 8.83 10.10
CA ALA A 128 6.80 8.82 11.57
C ALA A 128 5.40 8.58 12.14
N GLU A 129 4.38 9.18 11.52
CA GLU A 129 2.97 9.12 11.93
C GLU A 129 2.30 7.76 11.64
N SER A 130 2.97 6.87 10.87
CA SER A 130 2.45 5.53 10.61
C SER A 130 2.72 4.60 11.80
N ARG A 131 1.68 3.89 12.22
CA ARG A 131 1.67 2.99 13.39
C ARG A 131 2.08 1.55 13.06
N LEU A 132 2.11 1.19 11.78
CA LEU A 132 2.63 -0.09 11.27
C LEU A 132 3.32 0.15 9.93
N LYS A 133 4.61 -0.15 9.87
CA LYS A 133 5.46 0.13 8.71
C LYS A 133 6.62 -0.85 8.62
N TYR A 134 7.15 -1.04 7.42
CA TYR A 134 8.20 -2.03 7.19
C TYR A 134 9.06 -1.66 5.99
N SER A 135 10.35 -1.99 6.06
CA SER A 135 11.29 -1.81 4.95
C SER A 135 11.37 -3.07 4.09
N LEU A 136 11.60 -2.87 2.80
CA LEU A 136 11.69 -3.92 1.81
C LEU A 136 12.97 -3.80 0.99
N LEU A 137 13.48 -4.96 0.60
CA LEU A 137 14.48 -5.10 -0.44
C LEU A 137 13.77 -5.57 -1.73
N LEU A 138 14.00 -4.88 -2.84
CA LEU A 138 13.50 -5.30 -4.14
C LEU A 138 14.03 -6.70 -4.49
N ARG A 139 13.13 -7.60 -4.90
CA ARG A 139 13.47 -8.96 -5.37
C ARG A 139 13.16 -9.16 -6.83
N GLN A 140 12.03 -8.61 -7.30
CA GLN A 140 11.64 -8.73 -8.70
C GLN A 140 10.76 -7.56 -9.12
N SER A 141 10.90 -7.16 -10.38
CA SER A 141 9.96 -6.26 -11.06
C SER A 141 9.55 -6.89 -12.39
N GLN A 142 8.27 -6.84 -12.73
CA GLN A 142 7.75 -7.35 -14.00
C GLN A 142 6.74 -6.38 -14.61
N THR A 143 7.02 -5.93 -15.84
CA THR A 143 6.05 -5.18 -16.64
C THR A 143 4.98 -6.13 -17.18
N LEU A 144 3.71 -5.80 -16.93
CA LEU A 144 2.56 -6.52 -17.44
C LEU A 144 2.19 -5.97 -18.83
N GLU A 145 2.56 -6.68 -19.88
CA GLU A 145 2.37 -6.26 -21.28
C GLU A 145 0.91 -5.91 -21.63
N ILE A 146 -0.05 -6.55 -20.94
CA ILE A 146 -1.49 -6.37 -21.16
C ILE A 146 -2.01 -4.96 -20.87
N ASN A 147 -1.31 -4.17 -20.03
CA ASN A 147 -1.73 -2.81 -19.66
C ASN A 147 -0.58 -1.87 -19.27
N GLY A 148 0.68 -2.32 -19.40
CA GLY A 148 1.90 -1.57 -19.11
C GLY A 148 2.18 -1.31 -17.63
N THR A 149 1.38 -1.85 -16.70
CA THR A 149 1.65 -1.71 -15.26
C THR A 149 2.86 -2.52 -14.84
N VAL A 150 3.48 -2.17 -13.71
CA VAL A 150 4.67 -2.88 -13.19
C VAL A 150 4.33 -3.54 -11.88
N LEU A 151 4.43 -4.87 -11.83
CA LEU A 151 4.42 -5.64 -10.60
C LEU A 151 5.79 -5.49 -9.93
N VAL A 152 5.81 -4.95 -8.72
CA VAL A 152 6.99 -4.81 -7.87
C VAL A 152 6.86 -5.81 -6.72
N ILE A 153 7.88 -6.63 -6.50
CA ILE A 153 7.94 -7.65 -5.43
C ILE A 153 9.12 -7.32 -4.52
N GLY A 154 8.83 -7.07 -3.25
CA GLY A 154 9.83 -6.85 -2.21
C GLY A 154 9.82 -7.95 -1.15
N GLU A 155 10.98 -8.18 -0.56
CA GLU A 155 11.15 -8.98 0.65
C GLU A 155 11.21 -8.08 1.86
N ILE A 156 10.39 -8.37 2.87
CA ILE A 156 10.35 -7.61 4.13
C ILE A 156 11.68 -7.82 4.88
N ASN A 157 12.33 -6.72 5.22
CA ASN A 157 13.61 -6.72 5.93
C ASN A 157 13.48 -6.28 7.40
N ASN A 158 12.70 -5.23 7.68
CA ASN A 158 12.42 -4.76 9.04
C ASN A 158 10.93 -4.45 9.19
N VAL A 159 10.38 -4.65 10.39
CA VAL A 159 9.00 -4.28 10.75
C VAL A 159 9.04 -3.41 11.98
N LEU A 160 8.36 -2.27 11.93
CA LEU A 160 8.12 -1.35 13.03
C LEU A 160 6.61 -1.26 13.24
N VAL A 161 6.18 -1.46 14.46
CA VAL A 161 4.76 -1.42 14.83
C VAL A 161 4.65 -0.92 16.26
N GLU A 162 3.57 -0.22 16.57
CA GLU A 162 3.27 0.19 17.94
C GLU A 162 3.18 -1.01 18.88
N ASP A 163 3.50 -0.75 20.16
CA ASP A 163 3.49 -1.77 21.19
C ASP A 163 2.08 -2.36 21.42
N ASP A 164 2.03 -3.56 21.99
CA ASP A 164 0.79 -4.22 22.46
C ASP A 164 -0.30 -4.53 21.42
N VAL A 165 -0.04 -4.36 20.11
CA VAL A 165 -0.99 -4.71 19.03
C VAL A 165 -0.75 -6.06 18.36
N ILE A 166 0.38 -6.71 18.65
CA ILE A 166 0.67 -8.08 18.19
C ILE A 166 0.16 -9.06 19.24
N ALA A 167 -0.84 -9.85 18.88
CA ALA A 167 -1.34 -10.94 19.70
C ALA A 167 -0.32 -12.09 19.82
N ASN A 168 -0.50 -12.94 20.84
CA ASN A 168 0.38 -14.09 21.10
C ASN A 168 0.50 -15.10 19.95
N ASP A 169 -0.46 -15.11 19.02
CA ASP A 169 -0.46 -15.97 17.84
C ASP A 169 0.11 -15.28 16.58
N GLY A 170 0.66 -14.07 16.73
CA GLY A 170 1.25 -13.27 15.66
C GLY A 170 0.26 -12.44 14.86
N TYR A 171 -1.04 -12.46 15.19
CA TYR A 171 -2.02 -11.56 14.59
C TYR A 171 -1.76 -10.12 15.00
N ILE A 172 -1.78 -9.19 14.03
CA ILE A 172 -1.73 -7.76 14.30
C ILE A 172 -3.15 -7.20 14.26
N ASP A 173 -3.59 -6.58 15.35
CA ASP A 173 -4.88 -5.89 15.41
C ASP A 173 -4.81 -4.54 14.67
N ILE A 174 -5.05 -4.58 13.36
CA ILE A 174 -5.03 -3.39 12.51
C ILE A 174 -6.17 -2.40 12.81
N GLU A 175 -7.23 -2.83 13.52
CA GLU A 175 -8.29 -1.93 13.95
C GLU A 175 -7.88 -1.14 15.19
N ALA A 176 -7.16 -1.77 16.12
CA ALA A 176 -6.51 -1.05 17.23
C ALA A 176 -5.50 0.00 16.73
N LEU A 177 -4.88 -0.25 15.57
CA LEU A 177 -3.99 0.70 14.89
C LEU A 177 -4.74 1.77 14.07
N GLU A 178 -6.07 1.72 14.00
CA GLU A 178 -6.91 2.58 13.17
C GLU A 178 -6.48 2.61 11.70
N THR A 179 -5.92 1.50 11.20
CA THR A 179 -5.55 1.35 9.78
C THR A 179 -6.78 1.55 8.89
N VAL A 180 -6.64 2.38 7.86
CA VAL A 180 -7.74 2.65 6.93
C VAL A 180 -7.68 1.75 5.69
N ALA A 181 -8.86 1.47 5.14
CA ALA A 181 -9.02 0.83 3.84
C ALA A 181 -9.43 1.85 2.76
N VAL A 182 -9.14 1.54 1.50
CA VAL A 182 -9.61 2.31 0.33
C VAL A 182 -10.63 1.48 -0.46
N SER A 183 -11.67 2.14 -0.98
CA SER A 183 -12.52 1.59 -2.04
C SER A 183 -12.61 2.56 -3.22
N GLY A 184 -12.80 2.02 -4.43
CA GLY A 184 -12.75 2.85 -5.63
C GLY A 184 -11.38 3.52 -5.81
N LEU A 185 -11.40 4.82 -6.08
CA LEU A 185 -10.21 5.66 -6.30
C LEU A 185 -9.94 6.66 -5.17
N ASP A 186 -10.95 6.98 -4.36
CA ASP A 186 -10.99 8.18 -3.54
C ASP A 186 -11.77 8.02 -2.22
N SER A 187 -12.24 6.81 -1.88
CA SER A 187 -13.04 6.57 -0.68
C SER A 187 -12.22 5.84 0.39
N TYR A 188 -12.15 6.42 1.60
CA TYR A 188 -11.42 5.91 2.76
C TYR A 188 -12.38 5.44 3.84
N HIS A 189 -12.01 4.36 4.54
CA HIS A 189 -12.88 3.67 5.49
C HIS A 189 -12.08 3.28 6.72
N VAL A 190 -12.64 3.55 7.89
CA VAL A 190 -12.33 2.79 9.11
C VAL A 190 -13.13 1.50 9.10
N THR A 191 -12.60 0.43 9.67
CA THR A 191 -13.28 -0.86 9.72
C THR A 191 -13.84 -1.16 11.11
N ASN A 192 -14.76 -2.11 11.16
CA ASN A 192 -15.28 -2.67 12.40
C ASN A 192 -15.30 -4.20 12.27
N ARG A 193 -14.52 -4.86 13.11
CA ARG A 193 -14.24 -6.30 13.04
C ARG A 193 -15.49 -7.07 13.43
N LEU A 194 -15.84 -8.04 12.58
CA LEU A 194 -16.91 -8.99 12.89
C LEU A 194 -16.44 -10.09 13.87
N GLY A 195 -15.17 -10.49 13.75
CA GLY A 195 -14.52 -11.53 14.54
C GLY A 195 -13.46 -12.26 13.71
N ARG A 196 -12.58 -13.00 14.38
CA ARG A 196 -11.62 -13.95 13.84
C ARG A 196 -12.20 -15.35 14.01
N LEU A 197 -12.00 -16.17 12.98
CA LEU A 197 -12.51 -17.52 12.94
C LEU A 197 -11.38 -18.52 13.12
N SER A 198 -11.65 -19.60 13.84
CA SER A 198 -10.74 -20.74 13.90
C SER A 198 -10.57 -21.39 12.53
N TYR A 199 -9.50 -22.16 12.37
CA TYR A 199 -9.24 -22.89 11.12
C TYR A 199 -10.42 -23.80 10.76
N ALA A 200 -10.96 -23.60 9.56
CA ALA A 200 -12.11 -24.36 9.08
C ALA A 200 -11.75 -25.84 8.86
N LYS A 201 -12.61 -26.74 9.36
CA LYS A 201 -12.49 -28.19 9.13
C LYS A 201 -13.76 -28.70 8.43
N PRO A 202 -13.68 -29.70 7.54
CA PRO A 202 -14.85 -30.16 6.76
C PRO A 202 -16.04 -30.61 7.61
N ASP A 203 -15.75 -31.15 8.80
CA ASP A 203 -16.71 -31.75 9.73
C ASP A 203 -17.11 -30.83 10.90
N LYS A 204 -16.58 -29.60 10.94
CA LYS A 204 -16.84 -28.66 12.04
C LYS A 204 -16.95 -27.20 11.55
N LYS A 205 -18.02 -26.51 11.95
CA LYS A 205 -18.14 -25.07 11.74
C LYS A 205 -17.03 -24.31 12.50
N PRO A 206 -16.45 -23.25 11.93
CA PRO A 206 -15.50 -22.40 12.64
C PRO A 206 -16.13 -21.77 13.89
N ASP A 207 -15.34 -21.70 14.95
CA ASP A 207 -15.67 -20.96 16.17
C ASP A 207 -15.08 -19.55 16.07
N VAL A 208 -15.71 -18.57 16.72
CA VAL A 208 -15.11 -17.24 16.91
C VAL A 208 -14.01 -17.35 17.99
N ILE A 209 -12.83 -16.78 17.73
CA ILE A 209 -11.63 -16.96 18.58
C ILE A 209 -11.13 -15.68 19.27
N ASP A 210 -11.86 -14.59 19.14
CA ASP A 210 -11.60 -13.27 19.76
C ASP A 210 -12.90 -12.50 20.04
#